data_AF-A0A8T5LD34-F1
#
_entry.id   AF-A0A8T5LD34-F1
#
_cell.length_a   1.000
_cell.length_b   1.000
_cell.length_c   1.000
_cell.angle_alpha   90.00
_cell.angle_beta   90.00
_cell.angle_gamma   90.00
#
_symmetry.space_group_name_H-M   'P 1'
#
loop_
_entity.id
_entity.type
_entity.pdbx_description
1 polymer ?
#
loop_
_entity_poly.entity_id
_entity_poly.type
_entity_poly.pdbx_seq_one_letter_code
_entity_poly.pdbx_strand_id
1 'polypeptide(L)'
;MENCLNLEMIERNESLLVGRIFTKMQINILKKKLQKKKLDSNERTYYYKFIKPKIRAMMAFFNISEINVKGKESIKENRLEKAIKIVRKLEQKHKGKKIIISGSFLFNKKYNDIDIFIFTKYDKEDYQKGKVHVTFLPESALDSLFFSSLCQISVSNFNYALKDNFTVELSDIIQTYELLINTILNEEDYEKNLRDFILQTEYVSKSVILNPKQLYDIKERLLRKN
;
A
#
# COMPACT_ATOMS: atom_id res chain seq x y z
N MET A 1 11.58 -5.45 -3.08
CA MET A 1 12.95 -5.65 -3.61
C MET A 1 13.02 -5.32 -5.09
N GLU A 2 12.15 -5.91 -5.91
CA GLU A 2 12.13 -5.74 -7.38
C GLU A 2 11.70 -4.32 -7.84
N ASN A 3 11.37 -3.44 -6.90
CA ASN A 3 10.81 -2.11 -7.14
C ASN A 3 11.87 -1.00 -7.18
N CYS A 4 13.06 -1.25 -6.63
CA CYS A 4 14.18 -0.29 -6.65
C CYS A 4 15.21 -0.61 -7.73
N LEU A 5 15.05 -1.74 -8.43
CA LEU A 5 15.90 -2.18 -9.52
C LEU A 5 14.99 -2.43 -10.72
N ASN A 6 15.17 -1.66 -11.79
CA ASN A 6 14.52 -1.92 -13.07
C ASN A 6 15.53 -2.51 -14.08
N LEU A 7 15.01 -3.05 -15.18
CA LEU A 7 15.84 -3.71 -16.18
C LEU A 7 16.89 -2.74 -16.77
N GLU A 8 16.49 -1.50 -17.06
CA GLU A 8 17.34 -0.48 -17.67
C GLU A 8 18.53 -0.11 -16.77
N MET A 9 18.33 0.00 -15.45
CA MET A 9 19.38 0.25 -14.47
C MET A 9 20.39 -0.91 -14.44
N ILE A 10 19.91 -2.15 -14.52
CA ILE A 10 20.79 -3.34 -14.53
C ILE A 10 21.61 -3.38 -15.82
N GLU A 11 21.00 -3.07 -16.97
CA GLU A 11 21.68 -3.06 -18.27
C GLU A 11 22.73 -1.95 -18.35
N ARG A 12 22.38 -0.72 -17.94
CA ARG A 12 23.30 0.43 -17.95
C ARG A 12 24.52 0.23 -17.04
N ASN A 13 24.36 -0.51 -15.95
CA ASN A 13 25.41 -0.72 -14.95
C ASN A 13 25.97 -2.16 -14.94
N GLU A 14 25.69 -2.97 -15.97
CA GLU A 14 26.03 -4.39 -15.96
C GLU A 14 27.53 -4.63 -15.76
N SER A 15 28.38 -3.84 -16.41
CA SER A 15 29.84 -3.92 -16.28
C SER A 15 30.37 -3.67 -14.87
N LEU A 16 29.65 -2.86 -14.07
CA LEU A 16 29.99 -2.60 -12.67
C LEU A 16 29.47 -3.69 -11.73
N LEU A 17 28.35 -4.33 -12.09
CA LEU A 17 27.70 -5.36 -11.28
C LEU A 17 28.36 -6.73 -11.45
N VAL A 18 28.72 -7.09 -12.68
CA VAL A 18 29.33 -8.38 -13.01
C VAL A 18 30.77 -8.45 -12.46
N GLY A 19 31.10 -9.56 -11.80
CA GLY A 19 32.43 -9.82 -11.25
C GLY A 19 32.70 -9.16 -9.89
N ARG A 20 32.01 -8.05 -9.58
CA ARG A 20 32.14 -7.37 -8.27
C ARG A 20 31.06 -7.77 -7.28
N ILE A 21 29.81 -7.85 -7.73
CA ILE A 21 28.66 -8.15 -6.87
C ILE A 21 27.99 -9.45 -7.31
N PHE A 22 27.75 -9.60 -8.60
CA PHE A 22 27.06 -10.74 -9.19
C PHE A 22 27.94 -11.45 -10.20
N THR A 23 27.75 -12.75 -10.38
CA THR A 23 28.28 -13.44 -11.56
C THR A 23 27.42 -13.12 -12.79
N LYS A 24 27.96 -13.35 -14.00
CA LYS A 24 27.18 -13.13 -15.23
C LYS A 24 25.90 -13.97 -15.28
N MET A 25 25.98 -15.22 -14.80
CA MET A 25 24.80 -16.07 -14.62
C MET A 25 23.78 -15.46 -13.65
N GLN A 26 24.23 -14.90 -12.51
CA GLN A 26 23.34 -14.26 -11.55
C GLN A 26 22.65 -13.03 -12.15
N ILE A 27 23.35 -12.22 -12.95
CA ILE A 27 22.74 -11.09 -13.67
C ILE A 27 21.69 -11.57 -14.67
N ASN A 28 21.97 -12.62 -15.44
CA ASN A 28 21.01 -13.16 -16.40
C ASN A 28 19.72 -13.66 -15.71
N ILE A 29 19.86 -14.36 -14.59
CA ILE A 29 18.72 -14.81 -13.77
C ILE A 29 17.93 -13.61 -13.22
N LEU A 30 18.63 -12.57 -12.74
CA LEU A 30 18.00 -11.35 -12.25
C LEU A 30 17.22 -10.62 -13.36
N LYS A 31 17.81 -10.43 -14.54
CA LYS A 31 17.14 -9.83 -15.71
C LYS A 31 15.91 -10.65 -16.11
N LYS A 32 16.04 -11.97 -16.19
CA LYS A 32 14.92 -12.89 -16.50
C LYS A 32 13.78 -12.71 -15.49
N LYS A 33 14.10 -12.57 -14.21
CA LYS A 33 13.13 -12.29 -13.15
C LYS A 33 12.46 -10.92 -13.30
N LEU A 34 13.22 -9.86 -13.56
CA LEU A 34 12.69 -8.49 -13.77
C LEU A 34 11.80 -8.40 -15.02
N GLN A 35 12.09 -9.18 -16.05
CA GLN A 35 11.25 -9.35 -17.25
C GLN A 35 10.00 -10.22 -17.00
N LYS A 36 9.73 -10.64 -15.76
CA LYS A 36 8.63 -11.54 -15.38
C LYS A 36 8.65 -12.90 -16.11
N LYS A 37 9.79 -13.32 -16.65
CA LYS A 37 9.94 -14.64 -17.27
C LYS A 37 10.01 -15.73 -16.20
N LYS A 38 9.49 -16.91 -16.53
CA LYS A 38 9.48 -18.08 -15.62
C LYS A 38 10.92 -18.57 -15.41
N LEU A 39 11.34 -18.65 -14.15
CA LEU A 39 12.62 -19.25 -13.75
C LEU A 39 12.46 -20.78 -13.63
N ASP A 40 13.44 -21.52 -14.10
CA ASP A 40 13.55 -22.97 -13.87
C ASP A 40 13.95 -23.30 -12.41
N SER A 41 14.02 -24.60 -12.07
CA SER A 41 14.30 -25.03 -10.70
C SER A 41 15.67 -24.56 -10.18
N ASN A 42 16.70 -24.64 -11.03
CA ASN A 42 18.06 -24.26 -10.68
C ASN A 42 18.19 -22.74 -10.59
N GLU A 43 17.59 -22.02 -11.52
CA GLU A 43 17.54 -20.55 -11.53
C GLU A 43 16.79 -20.01 -10.31
N ARG A 44 15.67 -20.63 -9.90
CA ARG A 44 14.96 -20.27 -8.67
C ARG A 44 15.84 -20.45 -7.44
N THR A 45 16.52 -21.59 -7.35
CA THR A 45 17.45 -21.88 -6.25
C THR A 45 18.54 -20.82 -6.20
N TYR A 46 19.14 -20.49 -7.34
CA TYR A 46 20.16 -19.45 -7.42
C TYR A 46 19.62 -18.07 -7.01
N TYR A 47 18.43 -17.72 -7.49
CA TYR A 47 17.80 -16.46 -7.20
C TYR A 47 17.55 -16.29 -5.70
N TYR A 48 16.88 -17.26 -5.07
CA TYR A 48 16.50 -17.13 -3.67
C TYR A 48 17.67 -17.31 -2.69
N LYS A 49 18.65 -18.16 -3.02
CA LYS A 49 19.77 -18.48 -2.13
C LYS A 49 20.93 -17.50 -2.24
N PHE A 50 21.17 -16.90 -3.42
CA PHE A 50 22.35 -16.06 -3.65
C PHE A 50 22.02 -14.64 -4.12
N ILE A 51 21.13 -14.48 -5.10
CA ILE A 51 20.87 -13.16 -5.71
C ILE A 51 20.06 -12.28 -4.74
N LYS A 52 18.93 -12.79 -4.26
CA LYS A 52 18.01 -12.06 -3.38
C LYS A 52 18.66 -11.60 -2.08
N PRO A 53 19.50 -12.41 -1.39
CA PRO A 53 20.23 -11.93 -0.21
C PRO A 53 21.23 -10.80 -0.53
N LYS A 54 21.96 -10.87 -1.65
CA LYS A 54 22.88 -9.79 -2.06
C LYS A 54 22.14 -8.48 -2.31
N ILE A 55 21.03 -8.52 -3.03
CA ILE A 55 20.18 -7.34 -3.26
C ILE A 55 19.71 -6.74 -1.93
N ARG A 56 19.26 -7.58 -0.99
CA ARG A 56 18.86 -7.12 0.36
C ARG A 56 20.01 -6.46 1.11
N ALA A 57 21.20 -7.07 1.07
CA ALA A 57 22.38 -6.52 1.71
C ALA A 57 22.76 -5.15 1.13
N MET A 58 22.75 -5.01 -0.20
CA MET A 58 23.00 -3.73 -0.88
C MET A 58 21.99 -2.67 -0.44
N MET A 59 20.70 -2.99 -0.47
CA MET A 59 19.64 -2.05 -0.03
C MET A 59 19.82 -1.62 1.43
N ALA A 60 20.16 -2.55 2.31
CA ALA A 60 20.47 -2.27 3.70
C ALA A 60 21.69 -1.35 3.86
N PHE A 61 22.77 -1.58 3.11
CA PHE A 61 23.98 -0.76 3.13
C PHE A 61 23.72 0.70 2.74
N PHE A 62 22.83 0.92 1.76
CA PHE A 62 22.50 2.27 1.30
C PHE A 62 21.35 2.93 2.08
N ASN A 63 20.88 2.32 3.18
CA ASN A 63 19.66 2.74 3.87
C ASN A 63 18.45 2.90 2.94
N ILE A 64 18.48 2.25 1.77
CA ILE A 64 17.38 2.20 0.82
C ILE A 64 16.39 1.20 1.39
N SER A 65 15.52 1.70 2.25
CA SER A 65 14.35 0.94 2.65
C SER A 65 13.34 0.95 1.52
N GLU A 66 12.71 -0.18 1.25
CA GLU A 66 11.59 -0.36 0.28
C GLU A 66 10.32 0.39 0.69
N ILE A 67 10.46 1.43 1.51
CA ILE A 67 9.37 2.25 1.92
C ILE A 67 8.94 3.08 0.72
N ASN A 68 7.80 2.72 0.17
CA ASN A 68 7.13 3.49 -0.85
C ASN A 68 6.33 4.60 -0.17
N VAL A 69 6.49 5.82 -0.67
CA VAL A 69 5.75 7.00 -0.21
C VAL A 69 4.97 7.54 -1.39
N LYS A 70 3.65 7.58 -1.26
CA LYS A 70 2.72 8.14 -2.24
C LYS A 70 2.06 9.39 -1.67
N GLY A 71 1.85 10.39 -2.53
CA GLY A 71 1.24 11.66 -2.14
C GLY A 71 2.09 12.46 -1.13
N LYS A 72 3.42 12.39 -1.26
CA LYS A 72 4.39 12.96 -0.31
C LYS A 72 4.12 14.45 -0.04
N GLU A 73 3.70 15.19 -1.06
CA GLU A 73 3.32 16.60 -1.02
C GLU A 73 2.14 16.89 -0.07
N SER A 74 1.28 15.89 0.18
CA SER A 74 0.16 16.00 1.13
C SER A 74 0.53 15.51 2.53
N ILE A 75 1.66 14.82 2.71
CA ILE A 75 2.08 14.24 3.98
C ILE A 75 2.92 15.26 4.76
N LYS A 76 2.61 15.42 6.05
CA LYS A 76 3.42 16.26 6.94
C LYS A 76 4.75 15.59 7.25
N GLU A 77 5.85 16.34 7.17
CA GLU A 77 7.21 15.80 7.32
C GLU A 77 7.43 15.04 8.63
N ASN A 78 7.01 15.60 9.76
CA ASN A 78 7.09 14.94 11.06
C ASN A 78 6.22 13.65 11.15
N ARG A 79 5.12 13.57 10.40
CA ARG A 79 4.27 12.37 10.31
C ARG A 79 4.90 11.34 9.39
N LEU A 80 5.56 11.76 8.31
CA LEU A 80 6.27 10.88 7.38
C LEU A 80 7.39 10.11 8.11
N GLU A 81 8.25 10.80 8.86
CA GLU A 81 9.31 10.13 9.62
C GLU A 81 8.76 9.12 10.62
N LYS A 82 7.68 9.50 11.32
CA LYS A 82 7.00 8.62 12.28
C LYS A 82 6.39 7.40 11.58
N ALA A 83 5.72 7.58 10.45
CA ALA A 83 5.15 6.50 9.66
C ALA A 83 6.23 5.51 9.17
N ILE A 84 7.36 6.02 8.64
CA ILE A 84 8.49 5.19 8.20
C ILE A 84 9.02 4.31 9.35
N LYS A 85 9.21 4.91 10.54
CA LYS A 85 9.67 4.16 11.73
C LYS A 85 8.69 3.06 12.12
N ILE A 86 7.38 3.34 12.06
CA ILE A 86 6.33 2.37 12.40
C ILE A 86 6.30 1.23 11.38
N VAL A 87 6.31 1.52 10.08
CA VAL A 87 6.31 0.48 9.02
C VAL A 87 7.52 -0.44 9.18
N ARG A 88 8.72 0.10 9.42
CA ARG A 88 9.93 -0.70 9.63
C ARG A 88 9.81 -1.63 10.85
N LYS A 89 9.28 -1.12 11.96
CA LYS A 89 9.07 -1.93 13.17
C LYS A 89 8.07 -3.06 12.93
N LEU A 90 7.01 -2.78 12.18
CA LEU A 90 5.99 -3.79 11.86
C LEU A 90 6.47 -4.79 10.81
N GLU A 91 7.32 -4.39 9.87
CA GLU A 91 7.95 -5.29 8.90
C GLU A 91 8.80 -6.34 9.59
N GLN A 92 9.52 -5.97 10.66
CA GLN A 92 10.27 -6.91 11.49
C GLN A 92 9.37 -7.91 12.22
N LYS A 93 8.22 -7.44 12.75
CA LYS A 93 7.23 -8.26 13.46
C LYS A 93 6.46 -9.19 12.49
N HIS A 94 6.10 -8.68 11.32
CA HIS A 94 5.24 -9.34 10.32
C HIS A 94 6.04 -9.60 9.04
N LYS A 95 7.08 -10.44 9.16
CA LYS A 95 8.03 -10.70 8.07
C LYS A 95 7.33 -11.13 6.78
N GLY A 96 7.65 -10.43 5.69
CA GLY A 96 7.16 -10.74 4.35
C GLY A 96 5.71 -10.37 4.08
N LYS A 97 5.04 -9.65 5.01
CA LYS A 97 3.69 -9.12 4.80
C LYS A 97 3.75 -7.73 4.18
N LYS A 98 2.72 -7.40 3.39
CA LYS A 98 2.51 -6.07 2.84
C LYS A 98 1.87 -5.21 3.92
N ILE A 99 2.48 -4.07 4.22
CA ILE A 99 2.11 -3.17 5.31
C ILE A 99 1.98 -1.77 4.71
N ILE A 100 0.91 -1.07 5.06
CA ILE A 100 0.64 0.30 4.63
C ILE A 100 0.04 1.10 5.78
N ILE A 101 0.49 2.34 5.89
CA ILE A 101 -0.13 3.38 6.71
C ILE A 101 -0.76 4.38 5.75
N SER A 102 -2.04 4.68 5.97
CA SER A 102 -2.80 5.68 5.22
C SER A 102 -3.74 6.42 6.17
N GLY A 103 -4.54 7.34 5.63
CA GLY A 103 -5.56 8.07 6.37
C GLY A 103 -5.11 9.39 6.98
N SER A 104 -6.01 9.98 7.76
CA SER A 104 -5.93 11.36 8.27
C SER A 104 -4.68 11.63 9.09
N PHE A 105 -4.10 10.63 9.74
CA PHE A 105 -2.82 10.74 10.46
C PHE A 105 -1.71 11.40 9.64
N LEU A 106 -1.63 11.12 8.34
CA LEU A 106 -0.53 11.57 7.49
C LEU A 106 -0.60 13.07 7.16
N PHE A 107 -1.81 13.62 7.03
CA PHE A 107 -2.03 14.98 6.54
C PHE A 107 -2.76 15.90 7.53
N ASN A 108 -3.47 15.36 8.53
CA ASN A 108 -4.22 16.14 9.52
C ASN A 108 -3.46 16.23 10.87
N LYS A 109 -3.36 17.44 11.43
CA LYS A 109 -2.64 17.69 12.69
C LYS A 109 -3.44 17.21 13.90
N LYS A 110 -4.78 17.23 13.81
CA LYS A 110 -5.70 16.89 14.91
C LYS A 110 -5.81 15.37 15.11
N TYR A 111 -5.67 14.60 14.03
CA TYR A 111 -5.75 13.14 14.08
C TYR A 111 -4.40 12.53 14.50
N ASN A 112 -4.45 11.72 15.56
CA ASN A 112 -3.28 11.08 16.14
C ASN A 112 -3.32 9.56 16.10
N ASP A 113 -4.49 8.99 15.84
CA ASP A 113 -4.66 7.56 15.65
C ASP A 113 -4.09 7.16 14.30
N ILE A 114 -3.42 6.02 14.27
CA ILE A 114 -2.60 5.53 13.17
C ILE A 114 -3.20 4.23 12.70
N ASP A 115 -3.90 4.31 11.57
CA ASP A 115 -4.48 3.15 10.91
C ASP A 115 -3.42 2.47 10.05
N ILE A 116 -3.24 1.17 10.31
CA ILE A 116 -2.24 0.35 9.64
C ILE A 116 -2.94 -0.89 9.09
N PHE A 117 -2.78 -1.12 7.79
CA PHE A 117 -3.33 -2.29 7.13
C PHE A 117 -2.21 -3.28 6.81
N ILE A 118 -2.42 -4.54 7.19
CA ILE A 118 -1.50 -5.65 6.92
C ILE A 118 -2.21 -6.70 6.08
N PHE A 119 -1.73 -6.94 4.87
CA PHE A 119 -2.34 -7.92 3.97
C PHE A 119 -1.83 -9.32 4.26
N THR A 120 -2.77 -10.25 4.41
CA THR A 120 -2.51 -11.65 4.75
C THR A 120 -3.46 -12.57 4.00
N LYS A 121 -3.03 -13.83 3.80
CA LYS A 121 -3.86 -14.88 3.19
C LYS A 121 -4.79 -15.58 4.19
N TYR A 122 -4.43 -15.51 5.46
CA TYR A 122 -5.16 -16.14 6.55
C TYR A 122 -5.73 -15.06 7.43
N ASP A 123 -6.94 -15.30 7.92
CA ASP A 123 -7.59 -14.43 8.89
C ASP A 123 -6.73 -14.31 10.15
N LYS A 124 -6.63 -13.07 10.62
CA LYS A 124 -5.91 -12.71 11.82
C LYS A 124 -6.74 -11.67 12.54
N GLU A 125 -6.75 -11.75 13.85
CA GLU A 125 -7.46 -10.76 14.67
C GLU A 125 -6.76 -9.41 14.61
N ASP A 126 -7.56 -8.38 14.37
CA ASP A 126 -7.17 -6.98 14.50
C ASP A 126 -6.72 -6.69 15.92
N TYR A 127 -5.79 -5.74 16.07
CA TYR A 127 -5.36 -5.33 17.40
C TYR A 127 -5.03 -3.85 17.45
N GLN A 128 -5.24 -3.28 18.63
CA GLN A 128 -4.88 -1.91 18.95
C GLN A 128 -3.78 -1.88 20.00
N LYS A 129 -2.79 -1.00 19.80
CA LYS A 129 -1.77 -0.70 20.81
C LYS A 129 -1.62 0.80 20.97
N GLY A 130 -2.31 1.36 21.98
CA GLY A 130 -2.40 2.80 22.17
C GLY A 130 -3.09 3.46 20.97
N LYS A 131 -2.43 4.43 20.33
CA LYS A 131 -2.94 5.13 19.14
C LYS A 131 -2.71 4.39 17.82
N VAL A 132 -2.22 3.14 17.86
CA VAL A 132 -1.91 2.37 16.65
C VAL A 132 -2.95 1.27 16.50
N HIS A 133 -3.71 1.34 15.41
CA HIS A 133 -4.72 0.36 15.04
C HIS A 133 -4.17 -0.48 13.90
N VAL A 134 -4.11 -1.79 14.09
CA VAL A 134 -3.62 -2.72 13.08
C VAL A 134 -4.77 -3.60 12.62
N THR A 135 -5.17 -3.39 11.38
CA THR A 135 -6.20 -4.17 10.69
C THR A 135 -5.57 -5.16 9.73
N PHE A 136 -5.96 -6.42 9.84
CA PHE A 136 -5.56 -7.45 8.89
C PHE A 136 -6.60 -7.55 7.78
N LEU A 137 -6.13 -7.45 6.54
CA LEU A 137 -6.98 -7.54 5.37
C LEU A 137 -6.59 -8.75 4.51
N PRO A 138 -7.56 -9.40 3.85
CA PRO A 138 -7.26 -10.42 2.85
C PRO A 138 -6.49 -9.80 1.68
N GLU A 139 -5.68 -10.59 0.97
CA GLU A 139 -4.93 -10.09 -0.20
C GLU A 139 -5.87 -9.53 -1.30
N SER A 140 -7.10 -10.02 -1.41
CA SER A 140 -8.13 -9.51 -2.33
C SER A 140 -8.55 -8.07 -2.05
N ALA A 141 -8.36 -7.56 -0.83
CA ALA A 141 -8.66 -6.17 -0.51
C ALA A 141 -7.78 -5.20 -1.31
N LEU A 142 -6.62 -5.64 -1.81
CA LEU A 142 -5.77 -4.85 -2.71
C LEU A 142 -6.48 -4.49 -4.02
N ASP A 143 -7.46 -5.26 -4.44
CA ASP A 143 -8.18 -5.06 -5.70
C ASP A 143 -9.44 -4.21 -5.54
N SER A 144 -9.65 -3.60 -4.37
CA SER A 144 -10.83 -2.78 -4.05
C SER A 144 -10.64 -1.30 -4.39
N LEU A 145 -11.74 -0.62 -4.72
CA LEU A 145 -11.77 0.82 -4.96
C LEU A 145 -11.27 1.60 -3.74
N PHE A 146 -11.70 1.18 -2.55
CA PHE A 146 -11.25 1.74 -1.28
C PHE A 146 -9.73 1.64 -1.12
N PHE A 147 -9.13 0.50 -1.45
CA PHE A 147 -7.69 0.36 -1.34
C PHE A 147 -6.92 1.23 -2.35
N SER A 148 -7.43 1.36 -3.58
CA SER A 148 -6.88 2.32 -4.55
C SER A 148 -6.95 3.76 -4.05
N SER A 149 -8.01 4.14 -3.32
CA SER A 149 -8.07 5.43 -2.64
C SER A 149 -6.95 5.56 -1.59
N LEU A 150 -6.87 4.62 -0.63
CA LEU A 150 -5.89 4.65 0.46
C LEU A 150 -4.44 4.77 -0.04
N CYS A 151 -4.13 4.13 -1.16
CA CYS A 151 -2.77 4.11 -1.72
C CYS A 151 -2.27 5.47 -2.20
N GLN A 152 -3.16 6.40 -2.55
CA GLN A 152 -2.76 7.69 -3.14
C GLN A 152 -2.01 8.59 -2.16
N ILE A 153 -2.30 8.50 -0.85
CA ILE A 153 -1.55 9.17 0.21
C ILE A 153 -1.18 8.12 1.24
N SER A 154 0.04 7.58 1.16
CA SER A 154 0.42 6.43 1.97
C SER A 154 1.93 6.27 2.18
N VAL A 155 2.27 5.49 3.21
CA VAL A 155 3.62 5.00 3.48
C VAL A 155 3.55 3.48 3.63
N SER A 156 4.21 2.72 2.75
CA SER A 156 4.10 1.26 2.70
C SER A 156 5.46 0.58 2.49
N ASN A 157 5.57 -0.72 2.77
CA ASN A 157 6.78 -1.51 2.47
C ASN A 157 6.70 -2.27 1.12
N PHE A 158 5.79 -1.85 0.23
CA PHE A 158 5.59 -2.50 -1.06
C PHE A 158 5.10 -1.48 -2.09
N ASN A 159 5.35 -1.76 -3.37
CA ASN A 159 4.73 -0.95 -4.43
C ASN A 159 3.34 -1.49 -4.73
N TYR A 160 2.40 -0.58 -4.77
CA TYR A 160 1.10 -0.79 -5.36
C TYR A 160 1.05 -0.03 -6.69
N ALA A 161 0.67 -0.74 -7.75
CA ALA A 161 0.28 -0.10 -9.00
C ALA A 161 -1.20 0.25 -8.87
N LEU A 162 -1.53 1.54 -9.03
CA LEU A 162 -2.92 1.97 -9.03
C LEU A 162 -3.66 1.21 -10.13
N LYS A 163 -4.78 0.61 -9.76
CA LYS A 163 -5.74 0.09 -10.71
C LYS A 163 -6.60 1.25 -11.17
N ASP A 164 -6.71 1.43 -12.48
CA ASP A 164 -7.43 2.58 -13.06
C ASP A 164 -8.92 2.27 -13.26
N ASN A 165 -9.28 0.98 -13.38
CA ASN A 165 -10.63 0.54 -13.69
C ASN A 165 -11.22 -0.38 -12.61
N PHE A 166 -12.42 -0.05 -12.14
CA PHE A 166 -13.23 -0.83 -11.22
C PHE A 166 -14.62 -1.03 -11.81
N THR A 167 -15.17 -2.22 -11.64
CA THR A 167 -16.60 -2.45 -11.90
C THR A 167 -17.34 -2.08 -10.63
N VAL A 168 -18.19 -1.05 -10.72
CA VAL A 168 -19.11 -0.65 -9.65
C VAL A 168 -20.50 -0.66 -10.29
N GLU A 169 -21.35 -1.59 -9.88
CA GLU A 169 -22.70 -1.68 -10.42
C GLU A 169 -23.63 -0.70 -9.69
N LEU A 170 -24.70 -0.26 -10.37
CA LEU A 170 -25.69 0.62 -9.74
C LEU A 170 -26.35 -0.04 -8.53
N SER A 171 -26.56 -1.36 -8.58
CA SER A 171 -27.02 -2.19 -7.47
C SER A 171 -26.14 -2.06 -6.24
N ASP A 172 -24.81 -2.08 -6.39
CA ASP A 172 -23.86 -1.93 -5.29
C ASP A 172 -23.99 -0.57 -4.60
N ILE A 173 -24.20 0.49 -5.39
CA ILE A 173 -24.37 1.85 -4.87
C ILE A 173 -25.67 1.98 -4.09
N ILE A 174 -26.77 1.46 -4.65
CA ILE A 174 -28.08 1.48 -3.98
C ILE A 174 -28.00 0.71 -2.67
N GLN A 175 -27.40 -0.48 -2.67
CA GLN A 175 -27.22 -1.27 -1.46
C GLN A 175 -26.36 -0.53 -0.42
N THR A 176 -25.27 0.10 -0.84
CA THR A 176 -24.40 0.87 0.06
C THR A 176 -25.15 2.08 0.65
N TYR A 177 -26.01 2.73 -0.14
CA TYR A 177 -26.88 3.81 0.31
C TYR A 177 -27.92 3.34 1.33
N GLU A 178 -28.62 2.24 1.06
CA GLU A 178 -29.60 1.66 1.98
C GLU A 178 -28.96 1.28 3.31
N LEU A 179 -27.77 0.65 3.27
CA LEU A 179 -26.98 0.33 4.46
C LEU A 179 -26.59 1.60 5.22
N LEU A 180 -26.14 2.64 4.53
CA LEU A 180 -25.80 3.93 5.13
C LEU A 180 -27.01 4.52 5.87
N ILE A 181 -28.16 4.60 5.22
CA ILE A 181 -29.39 5.14 5.81
C ILE A 181 -29.80 4.30 7.02
N ASN A 182 -29.79 2.98 6.92
CA ASN A 182 -30.13 2.10 8.03
C ASN A 182 -29.18 2.30 9.22
N THR A 183 -27.86 2.38 8.98
CA THR A 183 -26.91 2.66 10.07
C THR A 183 -27.14 4.02 10.73
N ILE A 184 -27.55 5.04 9.97
CA ILE A 184 -27.90 6.36 10.53
C ILE A 184 -29.17 6.28 11.37
N LEU A 185 -30.23 5.64 10.84
CA LEU A 185 -31.51 5.52 11.53
C LEU A 185 -31.43 4.68 12.81
N ASN A 186 -30.53 3.70 12.84
CA ASN A 186 -30.29 2.85 14.00
C ASN A 186 -29.25 3.44 14.98
N GLU A 187 -28.73 4.65 14.74
CA GLU A 187 -27.68 5.28 15.55
C GLU A 187 -26.39 4.44 15.66
N GLU A 188 -26.08 3.68 14.62
CA GLU A 188 -24.86 2.87 14.51
C GLU A 188 -23.68 3.66 13.90
N ASP A 189 -22.46 3.13 13.98
CA ASP A 189 -21.28 3.73 13.34
C ASP A 189 -21.40 3.65 11.81
N TYR A 190 -21.84 4.76 11.21
CA TYR A 190 -22.09 4.90 9.78
C TYR A 190 -20.83 5.31 8.98
N GLU A 191 -19.68 5.55 9.62
CA GLU A 191 -18.53 6.17 8.95
C GLU A 191 -18.00 5.34 7.78
N LYS A 192 -18.00 4.01 7.95
CA LYS A 192 -17.57 3.07 6.91
C LYS A 192 -18.49 3.14 5.69
N ASN A 193 -19.80 3.07 5.91
CA ASN A 193 -20.80 3.09 4.84
C ASN A 193 -20.80 4.43 4.11
N LEU A 194 -20.64 5.54 4.84
CA LEU A 194 -20.56 6.87 4.26
C LEU A 194 -19.33 7.02 3.35
N ARG A 195 -18.18 6.55 3.82
CA ARG A 195 -16.93 6.58 3.04
C ARG A 195 -17.06 5.77 1.76
N ASP A 196 -17.59 4.55 1.86
CA ASP A 196 -17.71 3.65 0.71
C ASP A 196 -18.73 4.21 -0.30
N PHE A 197 -19.84 4.79 0.18
CA PHE A 197 -20.82 5.50 -0.66
C PHE A 197 -20.21 6.70 -1.40
N ILE A 198 -19.48 7.58 -0.71
CA ILE A 198 -18.82 8.74 -1.34
C ILE A 198 -17.82 8.28 -2.40
N LEU A 199 -17.03 7.23 -2.10
CA LEU A 199 -16.06 6.69 -3.06
C LEU A 199 -16.72 6.15 -4.31
N GLN A 200 -17.74 5.31 -4.16
CA GLN A 200 -18.45 4.71 -5.29
C GLN A 200 -19.15 5.77 -6.15
N THR A 201 -19.84 6.73 -5.53
CA THR A 201 -20.57 7.78 -6.25
C THR A 201 -19.66 8.72 -7.03
N GLU A 202 -18.52 9.14 -6.45
CA GLU A 202 -17.54 9.97 -7.15
C GLU A 202 -16.82 9.20 -8.26
N TYR A 203 -16.54 7.91 -8.04
CA TYR A 203 -15.94 7.07 -9.07
C TYR A 203 -16.90 6.86 -10.25
N VAL A 204 -18.17 6.52 -10.03
CA VAL A 204 -19.12 6.29 -11.12
C VAL A 204 -19.49 7.58 -11.85
N SER A 205 -19.60 8.71 -11.14
CA SER A 205 -19.98 9.98 -11.77
C SER A 205 -18.86 10.64 -12.58
N LYS A 206 -17.60 10.51 -12.14
CA LYS A 206 -16.46 11.27 -12.73
C LYS A 206 -15.29 10.40 -13.15
N SER A 207 -15.35 9.09 -12.91
CA SER A 207 -14.18 8.18 -13.03
C SER A 207 -13.00 8.63 -12.17
N VAL A 208 -13.27 9.31 -11.04
CA VAL A 208 -12.24 9.83 -10.13
C VAL A 208 -12.18 8.95 -8.89
N ILE A 209 -10.99 8.41 -8.61
CA ILE A 209 -10.71 7.76 -7.32
C ILE A 209 -10.23 8.86 -6.39
N LEU A 210 -11.07 9.25 -5.43
CA LEU A 210 -10.69 10.25 -4.43
C LEU A 210 -9.52 9.75 -3.58
N ASN A 211 -8.54 10.62 -3.33
CA ASN A 211 -7.49 10.34 -2.36
C ASN A 211 -8.00 10.53 -0.90
N PRO A 212 -7.26 10.06 0.12
CA PRO A 212 -7.71 10.11 1.50
C PRO A 212 -7.97 11.53 2.02
N LYS A 213 -7.24 12.53 1.51
CA LYS A 213 -7.44 13.94 1.89
C LYS A 213 -8.72 14.51 1.28
N GLN A 214 -8.99 14.22 0.01
CA GLN A 214 -10.24 14.62 -0.65
C GLN A 214 -11.46 14.00 0.03
N LEU A 215 -11.40 12.72 0.40
CA LEU A 215 -12.45 12.07 1.16
C LEU A 215 -12.68 12.74 2.51
N TYR A 216 -11.60 13.05 3.23
CA TYR A 216 -11.68 13.76 4.50
C TYR A 216 -12.34 15.14 4.34
N ASP A 217 -11.93 15.92 3.33
CA ASP A 217 -12.46 17.25 3.07
C ASP A 217 -13.95 17.21 2.69
N ILE A 218 -14.40 16.21 1.93
CA ILE A 218 -15.82 16.01 1.60
C ILE A 218 -16.61 15.65 2.86
N LYS A 219 -16.13 14.68 3.66
CA LYS A 219 -16.78 14.28 4.93
C LYS A 219 -16.96 15.48 5.86
N GLU A 220 -15.91 16.27 6.07
CA GLU A 220 -15.97 17.48 6.90
C GLU A 220 -16.98 18.52 6.37
N ARG A 221 -17.08 18.69 5.05
CA ARG A 221 -18.05 19.60 4.45
C ARG A 221 -19.49 19.15 4.67
N LEU A 222 -19.74 17.84 4.65
CA LEU A 222 -21.07 17.28 4.93
C LEU A 222 -21.44 17.47 6.41
N LEU A 223 -20.48 17.26 7.32
CA LEU A 223 -20.72 17.41 8.76
C LEU A 223 -20.93 18.86 9.22
N ARG A 224 -20.35 19.85 8.53
CA ARG A 224 -20.50 21.29 8.86
C ARG A 224 -21.80 21.92 8.36
N LYS A 225 -22.56 21.23 7.51
CA LYS A 225 -23.83 21.71 6.98
C LYS A 225 -25.04 21.32 7.84
N ASN A 226 -24.78 20.63 8.95
CA ASN A 226 -25.70 20.37 10.05
C ASN A 226 -25.24 21.16 11.29
#